data_AF-Q2T1Q6-F1
#
_entry.id   AF-Q2T1Q6-F1
#
_cell.length_a   1.000
_cell.length_b   1.000
_cell.length_c   1.000
_cell.angle_alpha   90.00
_cell.angle_beta   90.00
_cell.angle_gamma   90.00
#
_symmetry.space_group_name_H-M   'P 1'
#
loop_
_entity.id
_entity.type
_entity.pdbx_description
1 polymer ?
#
loop_
_entity_poly.entity_id
_entity_poly.type
_entity_poly.pdbx_seq_one_letter_code
_entity_poly.pdbx_strand_id
1 'polypeptide(L)'
;MRRTVVAVPPAEYGTTGFDGSWDNAFYITPPSQLKRLAAKGRPGPAPGTRWYEQTVGAPRAQGVNRILWSDTLQAPLIVEYRSANGHASRKLTLTPAPRAKVLPWRQLQSYARKEYADYLD
;
A
#
# COMPACT_ATOMS: atom_id res chain seq x y z
N MET A 1 18.43 -13.40 -24.16
CA MET A 1 17.51 -13.84 -23.08
C MET A 1 16.07 -13.73 -23.57
N ARG A 2 15.26 -14.81 -23.45
CA ARG A 2 13.80 -14.74 -23.67
C ARG A 2 13.12 -14.34 -22.36
N ARG A 3 12.13 -13.45 -22.42
CA ARG A 3 11.32 -13.02 -21.27
C ARG A 3 9.97 -13.74 -21.29
N THR A 4 9.44 -14.04 -20.10
CA THR A 4 8.20 -14.81 -19.91
C THR A 4 7.30 -14.08 -18.92
N VAL A 5 5.99 -14.10 -19.16
CA VAL A 5 4.96 -13.75 -18.20
C VAL A 5 4.56 -15.03 -17.47
N VAL A 6 4.73 -15.04 -16.15
CA VAL A 6 4.37 -16.17 -15.30
C VAL A 6 3.04 -15.87 -14.61
N ALA A 7 2.04 -16.72 -14.82
CA ALA A 7 0.78 -16.67 -14.11
C ALA A 7 0.90 -17.43 -12.79
N VAL A 8 0.40 -16.82 -11.70
CA VAL A 8 0.32 -17.45 -10.38
C VAL A 8 -1.17 -17.61 -10.05
N PRO A 9 -1.72 -18.83 -10.07
CA PRO A 9 -3.11 -19.08 -9.67
C PRO A 9 -3.30 -18.86 -8.15
N PRO A 10 -4.54 -18.63 -7.68
CA PRO A 10 -4.81 -18.35 -6.27
C PRO A 10 -4.29 -19.40 -5.28
N ALA A 11 -4.26 -20.68 -5.68
CA ALA A 11 -3.71 -21.76 -4.86
C ALA A 11 -2.21 -21.57 -4.53
N GLU A 12 -1.50 -20.76 -5.30
CA GLU A 12 -0.06 -20.55 -5.22
C GLU A 12 0.30 -19.14 -4.71
N TYR A 13 -0.66 -18.28 -4.37
CA TYR A 13 -0.36 -16.93 -3.86
C TYR A 13 0.59 -16.95 -2.66
N GLY A 14 0.35 -17.87 -1.70
CA GLY A 14 1.17 -18.00 -0.50
C GLY A 14 2.65 -18.33 -0.79
N THR A 15 2.96 -19.05 -1.87
CA THR A 15 4.35 -19.38 -2.23
C THR A 15 5.11 -18.19 -2.81
N THR A 16 4.39 -17.16 -3.27
CA THR A 16 4.96 -15.94 -3.86
C THR A 16 4.96 -14.75 -2.90
N GLY A 17 4.56 -14.95 -1.64
CA GLY A 17 4.45 -13.88 -0.65
C GLY A 17 3.27 -12.93 -0.88
N PHE A 18 2.34 -13.30 -1.77
CA PHE A 18 1.08 -12.59 -1.93
C PHE A 18 0.01 -13.23 -1.03
N ASP A 19 -0.68 -12.42 -0.23
CA ASP A 19 -1.71 -12.87 0.71
C ASP A 19 -3.10 -13.00 0.06
N GLY A 20 -3.20 -12.78 -1.25
CA GLY A 20 -4.48 -12.72 -1.98
C GLY A 20 -5.22 -11.40 -1.86
N SER A 21 -4.71 -10.44 -1.07
CA SER A 21 -5.32 -9.12 -0.87
C SER A 21 -4.69 -8.09 -1.79
N TRP A 22 -5.35 -7.83 -2.92
CA TRP A 22 -4.98 -6.74 -3.82
C TRP A 22 -4.99 -5.37 -3.13
N ASP A 23 -5.89 -5.16 -2.16
CA ASP A 23 -5.92 -3.93 -1.38
C ASP A 23 -4.64 -3.74 -0.57
N ASN A 24 -4.13 -4.80 0.07
CA ASN A 24 -2.87 -4.74 0.84
C ASN A 24 -1.66 -4.55 -0.08
N ALA A 25 -1.68 -5.17 -1.26
CA ALA A 25 -0.61 -5.04 -2.24
C ALA A 25 -0.60 -3.67 -2.94
N PHE A 26 -1.77 -3.07 -3.15
CA PHE A 26 -1.91 -1.80 -3.86
C PHE A 26 -1.77 -0.58 -2.95
N TYR A 27 -2.38 -0.60 -1.77
CA TYR A 27 -2.45 0.56 -0.89
C TYR A 27 -1.43 0.50 0.24
N ILE A 28 -0.65 1.56 0.41
CA ILE A 28 0.11 1.82 1.64
C ILE A 28 -0.84 2.02 2.84
N THR A 29 -2.02 2.56 2.60
CA THR A 29 -3.10 2.65 3.59
C THR A 29 -4.43 2.43 2.87
N PRO A 30 -5.11 1.29 3.07
CA PRO A 30 -6.39 1.02 2.43
C PRO A 30 -7.46 2.05 2.83
N PRO A 31 -8.28 2.56 1.89
CA PRO A 31 -9.37 3.49 2.21
C PRO A 31 -10.36 2.95 3.26
N SER A 32 -10.55 1.63 3.30
CA SER A 32 -11.39 0.94 4.30
C SER A 32 -10.89 1.16 5.74
N GLN A 33 -9.58 1.30 5.94
CA GLN A 33 -9.00 1.63 7.24
C GLN A 33 -9.33 3.06 7.65
N LEU A 34 -9.30 4.01 6.71
CA LEU A 34 -9.60 5.41 6.97
C LEU A 34 -11.06 5.65 7.29
N LYS A 35 -11.99 4.90 6.68
CA LYS A 35 -13.42 4.97 7.02
C LYS A 35 -13.68 4.74 8.50
N ARG A 36 -12.94 3.82 9.15
CA ARG A 36 -13.05 3.57 10.60
C ARG A 36 -12.53 4.73 11.45
N LEU A 37 -11.68 5.58 10.88
CA LEU A 37 -11.09 6.76 11.54
C LEU A 37 -11.78 8.07 11.16
N ALA A 38 -12.77 8.02 10.24
CA ALA A 38 -13.35 9.18 9.59
C ALA A 38 -13.91 10.22 10.58
N ALA A 39 -14.60 9.77 11.63
CA ALA A 39 -15.19 10.62 12.66
C ALA A 39 -14.16 11.43 13.46
N LYS A 40 -12.89 10.98 13.49
CA LYS A 40 -11.79 11.62 14.21
C LYS A 40 -10.84 12.39 13.28
N GLY A 41 -11.15 12.44 11.99
CA GLY A 41 -10.30 13.10 11.01
C GLY A 41 -10.34 14.63 11.16
N ARG A 42 -9.18 15.27 11.04
CA ARG A 42 -9.03 16.74 11.12
C ARG A 42 -8.57 17.30 9.78
N PRO A 43 -9.03 18.49 9.35
CA PRO A 43 -8.54 19.11 8.12
C PRO A 43 -7.00 19.15 8.05
N GLY A 44 -6.46 18.84 6.88
CA GLY A 44 -5.03 18.94 6.59
C GLY A 44 -4.63 20.34 6.11
N PRO A 45 -3.34 20.56 5.85
CA PRO A 45 -2.81 21.88 5.47
C PRO A 45 -3.21 22.33 4.06
N ALA A 46 -3.57 21.40 3.17
CA ALA A 46 -4.01 21.69 1.81
C ALA A 46 -5.49 21.36 1.62
N PRO A 47 -6.22 22.06 0.73
CA PRO A 47 -7.59 21.71 0.38
C PRO A 47 -7.73 20.25 -0.07
N GLY A 48 -8.78 19.58 0.37
CA GLY A 48 -9.01 18.16 0.07
C GLY A 48 -8.01 17.21 0.75
N THR A 49 -7.33 17.67 1.82
CA THR A 49 -6.50 16.79 2.66
C THR A 49 -7.04 16.66 4.08
N ARG A 50 -6.83 15.50 4.71
CA ARG A 50 -7.28 15.21 6.07
C ARG A 50 -6.26 14.41 6.85
N TRP A 51 -6.00 14.80 8.08
CA TRP A 51 -5.25 14.01 9.05
C TRP A 51 -6.14 13.00 9.74
N TYR A 52 -5.70 11.75 9.79
CA TYR A 52 -6.25 10.69 10.62
C TYR A 52 -5.23 10.25 11.64
N GLU A 53 -5.69 9.85 12.82
CA GLU A 53 -4.84 9.38 13.91
C GLU A 53 -5.43 8.14 14.55
N GLN A 54 -4.56 7.18 14.88
CA GLN A 54 -4.95 5.93 15.53
C GLN A 54 -3.84 5.45 16.49
N THR A 55 -4.22 5.09 17.72
CA THR A 55 -3.35 4.32 18.62
C THR A 55 -3.25 2.87 18.12
N VAL A 56 -2.03 2.37 18.01
CA VAL A 56 -1.71 1.03 17.48
C VAL A 56 -0.73 0.31 18.40
N GLY A 57 -0.64 -1.02 18.27
CA GLY A 57 0.27 -1.85 19.07
C GLY A 57 -0.37 -2.44 20.33
N ALA A 58 0.34 -3.36 20.97
CA ALA A 58 -0.09 -4.01 22.20
C ALA A 58 -0.01 -3.03 23.40
N PRO A 59 -0.73 -3.26 24.52
CA PRO A 59 -0.79 -2.33 25.65
C PRO A 59 0.57 -1.86 26.20
N ARG A 60 1.61 -2.70 26.17
CA ARG A 60 2.99 -2.38 26.63
C ARG A 60 3.94 -1.87 25.53
N ALA A 61 3.46 -1.81 24.29
CA ALA A 61 4.21 -1.37 23.11
C ALA A 61 3.32 -0.49 22.21
N GLN A 62 2.53 0.39 22.85
CA GLN A 62 1.64 1.29 22.13
C GLN A 62 2.44 2.33 21.35
N GLY A 63 1.85 2.79 20.26
CA GLY A 63 2.28 3.96 19.52
C GLY A 63 1.10 4.62 18.81
N VAL A 64 1.40 5.69 18.10
CA VAL A 64 0.42 6.49 17.37
C VAL A 64 0.81 6.51 15.90
N ASN A 65 -0.13 6.09 15.05
CA ASN A 65 -0.06 6.29 13.61
C ASN A 65 -0.81 7.57 13.24
N ARG A 66 -0.21 8.39 12.39
CA ARG A 66 -0.84 9.57 11.78
C ARG A 66 -0.74 9.49 10.26
N ILE A 67 -1.84 9.80 9.59
CA ILE A 67 -1.94 9.66 8.13
C ILE A 67 -2.52 10.95 7.57
N LEU A 68 -1.75 11.64 6.72
CA LEU A 68 -2.27 12.72 5.91
C LEU A 68 -2.79 12.12 4.61
N TRP A 69 -4.08 12.21 4.39
CA TRP A 69 -4.75 11.69 3.20
C TRP A 69 -5.08 12.81 2.22
N SER A 70 -5.02 12.51 0.92
CA SER A 70 -5.57 13.35 -0.14
C SER A 70 -6.83 12.71 -0.73
N ASP A 71 -7.96 13.41 -0.65
CA ASP A 71 -9.22 12.99 -1.26
C ASP A 71 -9.13 13.01 -2.79
N THR A 72 -8.39 13.95 -3.37
CA THR A 72 -8.19 14.05 -4.82
C THR A 72 -7.39 12.88 -5.38
N LEU A 73 -6.31 12.49 -4.70
CA LEU A 73 -5.45 11.39 -5.15
C LEU A 73 -5.93 10.02 -4.68
N GLN A 74 -6.86 9.97 -3.71
CA GLN A 74 -7.26 8.76 -3.02
C GLN A 74 -6.04 7.98 -2.50
N ALA A 75 -5.09 8.69 -1.90
CA ALA A 75 -3.81 8.15 -1.43
C ALA A 75 -3.26 8.92 -0.21
N PRO A 76 -2.40 8.28 0.63
CA PRO A 76 -1.70 9.00 1.68
C PRO A 76 -0.61 9.88 1.07
N LEU A 77 -0.44 11.08 1.62
CA LEU A 77 0.68 11.98 1.34
C LEU A 77 1.80 11.80 2.38
N ILE A 78 1.41 11.55 3.64
CA ILE A 78 2.33 11.32 4.76
C ILE A 78 1.77 10.20 5.62
N VAL A 79 2.63 9.27 6.03
CA VAL A 79 2.36 8.28 7.08
C VAL A 79 3.43 8.38 8.14
N GLU A 80 3.02 8.62 9.39
CA GLU A 80 3.91 8.77 10.53
C GLU A 80 3.58 7.73 11.60
N TYR A 81 4.60 7.22 12.26
CA TYR A 81 4.48 6.43 13.48
C TYR A 81 5.37 7.03 14.56
N ARG A 82 4.88 7.05 15.80
CA ARG A 82 5.66 7.32 17.01
C ARG A 82 5.33 6.32 18.10
N SER A 83 6.33 5.71 18.73
CA SER A 83 6.12 4.88 19.92
C SER A 83 5.76 5.75 21.12
N ALA A 84 4.95 5.22 22.05
CA ALA A 84 4.53 5.94 23.25
C ALA A 84 5.70 6.29 24.18
N ASN A 85 6.76 5.46 24.19
CA ASN A 85 7.99 5.70 24.94
C ASN A 85 9.00 6.61 24.20
N GLY A 86 8.66 7.12 23.02
CA GLY A 86 9.49 8.06 22.25
C GLY A 86 10.73 7.46 21.56
N HIS A 87 11.08 6.20 21.83
CA HIS A 87 12.29 5.58 21.29
C HIS A 87 12.24 5.27 19.79
N ALA A 88 11.06 5.21 19.18
CA ALA A 88 10.90 4.95 17.76
C ALA A 88 10.01 6.00 17.10
N SER A 89 10.49 6.56 16.00
CA SER A 89 9.70 7.39 15.09
C SER A 89 9.99 7.03 13.65
N ARG A 90 8.95 6.99 12.81
CA ARG A 90 9.07 6.72 11.38
C ARG A 90 8.19 7.70 10.63
N LYS A 91 8.66 8.14 9.47
CA LYS A 91 7.90 8.99 8.55
C LYS A 91 8.13 8.53 7.12
N LEU A 92 7.03 8.30 6.43
CA LEU A 92 6.97 8.07 5.00
C LEU A 92 6.28 9.27 4.35
N THR A 93 6.92 9.85 3.34
CA THR A 93 6.35 10.90 2.51
C THR A 93 6.17 10.35 1.11
N LEU A 94 4.97 10.50 0.56
CA LEU A 94 4.64 10.05 -0.79
C LEU A 94 4.54 11.26 -1.70
N THR A 95 5.33 11.24 -2.76
CA THR A 95 5.28 12.25 -3.82
C THR A 95 4.63 11.62 -5.04
N PRO A 96 3.54 12.20 -5.56
CA PRO A 96 2.92 11.73 -6.79
C PRO A 96 3.94 11.72 -7.94
N ALA A 97 4.04 10.59 -8.62
CA ALA A 97 4.84 10.46 -9.84
C ALA A 97 3.95 10.68 -11.08
N PRO A 98 4.51 11.18 -12.19
CA PRO A 98 3.80 11.23 -13.46
C PRO A 98 3.30 9.84 -13.85
N ARG A 99 2.05 9.75 -14.29
CA ARG A 99 1.50 8.50 -14.81
C ARG A 99 2.20 8.14 -16.13
N ALA A 100 2.62 6.88 -16.26
CA ALA A 100 3.13 6.38 -17.53
C ALA A 100 2.06 6.51 -18.62
N LYS A 101 2.42 7.11 -19.76
CA LYS A 101 1.51 7.28 -20.92
C LYS A 101 1.08 5.93 -21.51
N VAL A 102 1.98 4.95 -21.47
CA VAL A 102 1.75 3.56 -21.85
C VAL A 102 2.06 2.69 -20.64
N LEU A 103 1.08 1.88 -20.24
CA LEU A 103 1.27 0.95 -19.13
C LEU A 103 2.29 -0.11 -19.54
N PRO A 104 3.32 -0.40 -18.72
CA PRO A 104 4.43 -1.27 -19.13
C PRO A 104 3.96 -2.70 -19.45
N TRP A 105 2.89 -3.17 -18.80
CA TRP A 105 2.32 -4.49 -19.08
C TRP A 105 1.63 -4.61 -20.44
N ARG A 106 1.34 -3.49 -21.13
CA ARG A 106 0.86 -3.48 -22.52
C ARG A 106 1.96 -3.75 -23.55
N GLN A 107 3.20 -4.02 -23.12
CA GLN A 107 4.30 -4.38 -24.02
C GLN A 107 4.69 -5.87 -23.88
N LEU A 108 3.91 -6.65 -23.13
CA LEU A 108 4.21 -8.04 -22.78
C LEU A 108 3.60 -9.05 -23.76
N GLN A 109 2.87 -8.64 -24.79
CA GLN A 109 2.14 -9.55 -25.69
C GLN A 109 3.07 -10.50 -26.45
N SER A 110 4.31 -10.07 -26.72
CA SER A 110 5.31 -10.88 -27.39
C SER A 110 6.03 -11.86 -26.46
N TYR A 111 5.78 -11.79 -25.14
CA TYR A 111 6.46 -12.64 -24.17
C TYR A 111 5.75 -13.99 -24.12
N ALA A 112 6.53 -15.06 -23.91
CA ALA A 112 5.96 -16.37 -23.65
C ALA A 112 5.10 -16.32 -22.38
N ARG A 113 4.10 -17.20 -22.28
CA ARG A 113 3.28 -17.37 -21.08
C ARG A 113 3.52 -18.76 -20.50
N LYS A 114 3.62 -18.82 -19.18
CA LYS A 114 3.77 -20.05 -18.40
C LYS A 114 3.00 -19.92 -17.10
N GLU A 115 2.68 -21.05 -16.48
CA GLU A 115 2.21 -21.08 -15.10
C GLU A 115 3.40 -21.21 -14.15
N TYR A 116 3.23 -20.77 -12.91
CA TYR A 116 4.27 -20.88 -11.89
C TYR A 116 4.65 -22.34 -11.63
N ALA A 117 3.67 -23.26 -11.71
CA ALA A 117 3.89 -24.70 -11.64
C ALA A 117 4.89 -25.25 -12.69
N ASP A 118 5.02 -24.63 -13.89
CA ASP A 118 5.97 -25.04 -14.94
C ASP A 118 7.46 -24.84 -14.57
N TYR A 119 7.72 -24.40 -13.34
CA TYR A 119 9.04 -24.10 -12.80
C TYR A 119 9.32 -24.81 -11.47
N LEU A 120 8.39 -25.64 -10.98
CA LEU A 120 8.51 -26.34 -9.70
C LEU A 120 9.05 -27.78 -9.83
N ASP A 121 9.37 -28.19 -11.06
CA ASP A 121 9.95 -29.48 -11.48
C ASP A 121 11.31 -29.80 -10.82
#